data_AF-A0A7H4M2D5-F1
#
_entry.id   AF-A0A7H4M2D5-F1
#
_cell.length_a   1.000
_cell.length_b   1.000
_cell.length_c   1.000
_cell.angle_alpha   90.00
_cell.angle_beta   90.00
_cell.angle_gamma   90.00
#
_symmetry.space_group_name_H-M   'P 1'
#
loop_
_entity.id
_entity.type
_entity.pdbx_description
1 polymer ?
#
loop_
_entity_poly.entity_id
_entity_poly.type
_entity_poly.pdbx_seq_one_letter_code
_entity_poly.pdbx_strand_id
1 'polypeptide(L)' 'MAQDPQSERFKDLTVTDITTERYDEKIGSQHIATQLAATLEKEGNPVGKMLCLLENERPLYVYFSDAR' A
#
# COMPACT_ATOMS: atom_id res chain seq x y z
N MET A 1 -7.52 15.71 23.48
CA MET A 1 -7.44 14.55 22.58
C MET A 1 -6.02 14.52 22.05
N ALA A 2 -5.19 13.58 22.49
CA ALA A 2 -3.81 13.49 22.03
C ALA A 2 -3.85 13.01 20.57
N GLN A 3 -3.37 13.83 19.64
CA GLN A 3 -3.15 13.41 18.27
C GLN A 3 -2.05 12.34 18.29
N ASP A 4 -2.35 11.17 17.72
CA ASP A 4 -1.39 10.08 17.62
C ASP A 4 -0.18 10.56 16.79
N PRO A 5 1.04 10.59 17.35
CA PRO A 5 2.22 11.11 16.66
C PRO A 5 2.56 10.33 15.39
N GLN A 6 2.04 9.10 15.21
CA GLN A 6 2.18 8.37 13.95
C GLN A 6 1.35 8.98 12.82
N SER A 7 0.23 9.63 13.13
CA SER A 7 -0.68 10.19 12.12
C SER A 7 -0.14 11.46 11.44
N GLU A 8 0.77 12.18 12.09
CA GLU A 8 1.46 13.35 11.52
C GLU A 8 2.54 12.94 10.50
N ARG A 9 3.11 11.73 10.65
CA ARG A 9 4.24 11.26 9.83
C ARG A 9 3.85 11.02 8.36
N PHE A 10 2.58 10.76 8.12
CA PHE A 10 2.03 10.49 6.79
C PHE A 10 1.25 11.67 6.21
N LYS A 11 1.24 12.84 6.88
CA LYS A 11 0.75 14.08 6.27
C LYS A 11 1.67 14.46 5.11
N ASP A 12 1.04 14.84 4.01
CA ASP A 12 1.70 15.31 2.78
C ASP A 12 2.49 14.24 2.00
N LEU A 13 2.06 12.98 2.11
CA LEU A 13 2.57 11.91 1.25
C LEU A 13 1.83 11.87 -0.08
N THR A 14 2.61 11.84 -1.15
CA THR A 14 2.13 11.55 -2.49
C THR A 14 2.36 10.06 -2.76
N VAL A 15 1.32 9.40 -3.28
CA VAL A 15 1.42 8.00 -3.73
C VAL A 15 1.80 7.99 -5.19
N THR A 16 2.94 7.40 -5.52
CA THR A 16 3.50 7.30 -6.88
C THR A 16 3.81 5.85 -7.25
N ASP A 17 4.13 5.59 -8.52
CA ASP A 17 4.52 4.26 -9.03
C ASP A 17 3.58 3.12 -8.61
N ILE A 18 2.27 3.35 -8.74
CA ILE A 18 1.26 2.36 -8.36
C ILE A 18 1.31 1.19 -9.35
N THR A 19 1.67 0.02 -8.85
CA THR A 19 1.54 -1.25 -9.57
C THR A 19 0.39 -2.06 -8.99
N THR A 20 -0.37 -2.70 -9.86
CA THR A 20 -1.49 -3.56 -9.47
C THR A 20 -1.37 -4.88 -10.20
N GLU A 21 -1.20 -5.95 -9.44
CA GLU A 21 -1.18 -7.31 -9.93
C GLU A 21 -2.48 -7.98 -9.50
N ARG A 22 -3.36 -8.18 -10.48
CA ARG A 22 -4.65 -8.83 -10.31
C ARG A 22 -4.49 -10.33 -10.52
N TYR A 23 -4.73 -11.10 -9.46
CA TYR A 23 -4.77 -12.55 -9.49
C TYR A 23 -6.21 -13.07 -9.33
N ASP A 24 -7.17 -12.20 -9.63
CA ASP A 24 -8.61 -12.30 -9.43
C ASP A 24 -9.25 -13.42 -10.28
N GLU A 25 -8.50 -14.00 -11.21
CA GLU A 25 -8.84 -15.26 -11.87
C GLU A 25 -8.35 -16.44 -11.03
N LYS A 26 -9.20 -17.47 -10.87
CA LYS A 26 -8.83 -18.73 -10.22
C LYS A 26 -7.54 -19.30 -10.83
N ILE A 27 -6.41 -19.13 -10.15
CA ILE A 27 -5.23 -19.95 -10.39
C ILE A 27 -5.47 -21.28 -9.67
N GLY A 28 -6.24 -22.16 -10.33
CA GLY A 28 -6.68 -23.44 -9.75
C GLY A 28 -7.74 -23.27 -8.65
N SER A 29 -7.46 -23.77 -7.45
CA SER A 29 -8.36 -23.74 -6.28
C SER A 29 -7.99 -22.69 -5.23
N GLN A 30 -6.93 -21.91 -5.46
CA GLN A 30 -6.42 -20.93 -4.50
C GLN A 30 -6.89 -19.53 -4.90
N HIS A 31 -7.56 -18.84 -3.98
CA HIS A 31 -7.90 -17.44 -4.15
C HIS A 31 -6.66 -16.61 -3.81
N ILE A 32 -6.10 -15.90 -4.78
CA ILE A 32 -4.95 -15.02 -4.57
C ILE A 32 -5.48 -13.58 -4.59
N ALA A 33 -5.30 -12.87 -3.48
CA ALA A 33 -5.70 -11.46 -3.34
C ALA A 33 -4.96 -10.60 -4.36
N THR A 34 -5.62 -9.61 -4.97
CA THR A 34 -4.99 -8.58 -5.79
C THR A 34 -3.89 -7.89 -4.97
N GLN A 35 -2.68 -7.81 -5.51
CA GLN A 35 -1.59 -7.08 -4.89
C GLN A 35 -1.51 -5.67 -5.48
N LEU A 36 -1.57 -4.65 -4.62
CA LEU A 36 -1.30 -3.26 -4.96
C LEU A 36 -0.02 -2.83 -4.26
N ALA A 37 0.98 -2.42 -5.02
CA ALA A 37 2.20 -1.81 -4.47
C ALA A 37 2.32 -0.37 -4.94
N ALA A 38 2.86 0.50 -4.09
CA ALA A 38 3.10 1.89 -4.46
C ALA A 38 4.31 2.45 -3.74
N THR A 39 4.93 3.47 -4.33
CA THR A 39 5.95 4.29 -3.69
C THR A 39 5.27 5.42 -2.91
N LEU A 40 5.80 5.72 -1.73
CA LEU A 40 5.38 6.86 -0.92
C LEU A 40 6.45 7.92 -1.05
N GLU A 41 6.06 9.12 -1.47
CA GLU A 41 6.94 10.25 -1.63
C GLU A 41 6.55 11.39 -0.70
N LYS A 42 7.56 12.11 -0.20
CA LYS A 42 7.39 13.38 0.49
C LYS A 42 8.22 14.44 -0.22
N GLU A 43 7.57 15.51 -0.68
CA GLU A 43 8.23 16.60 -1.42
C GLU A 43 9.06 16.10 -2.62
N GLY A 44 8.58 15.07 -3.31
CA GLY A 44 9.27 14.44 -4.45
C GLY A 44 10.41 13.47 -4.09
N ASN A 45 10.62 13.18 -2.80
CA ASN A 45 11.61 12.21 -2.34
C ASN A 45 10.92 10.92 -1.90
N PRO A 46 11.34 9.72 -2.37
CA PRO A 46 10.78 8.46 -1.92
C PRO A 46 11.13 8.22 -0.44
N VAL A 47 10.11 8.14 0.39
CA VAL A 47 10.22 7.91 1.85
C VAL A 47 9.81 6.50 2.25
N GLY A 48 9.16 5.76 1.36
CA GLY A 48 8.74 4.41 1.64
C GLY A 48 8.03 3.71 0.51
N LYS A 49 7.51 2.52 0.82
CA LYS A 49 6.66 1.72 -0.05
C LYS A 49 5.44 1.26 0.72
N MET A 50 4.33 1.16 0.01
CA MET A 50 3.09 0.56 0.47
C MET A 50 2.88 -0.74 -0.27
N LEU A 51 2.49 -1.78 0.46
CA LEU A 51 1.97 -3.04 -0.07
C LEU A 51 0.57 -3.24 0.50
N CYS A 52 -0.39 -3.45 -0.38
CA CYS A 52 -1.78 -3.70 -0.04
C CYS A 52 -2.25 -4.98 -0.74
N LEU A 53 -2.83 -5.91 0.02
CA LEU A 53 -3.50 -7.08 -0.54
C LEU A 53 -5.01 -6.84 -0.48
N LEU A 54 -5.69 -6.94 -1.61
CA LEU A 54 -7.12 -6.71 -1.76
C LEU A 54 -7.83 -8.01 -2.13
N GLU A 55 -8.98 -8.27 -1.52
CA GLU A 55 -9.93 -9.31 -1.97
C GLU A 55 -11.22 -8.62 -2.38
N ASN A 56 -11.62 -8.77 -3.65
CA ASN A 56 -12.79 -8.08 -4.21
C ASN A 56 -12.78 -6.58 -3.89
N GLU A 57 -11.64 -5.92 -4.15
CA GLU A 57 -11.42 -4.48 -3.90
C GLU A 57 -11.43 -4.06 -2.42
N ARG A 58 -11.50 -5.02 -1.48
CA ARG A 58 -11.44 -4.75 -0.04
C ARG A 58 -10.05 -5.05 0.50
N PRO A 59 -9.43 -4.15 1.29
CA PRO A 59 -8.13 -4.39 1.89
C PRO A 59 -8.19 -5.52 2.91
N LEU A 60 -7.40 -6.57 2.66
CA LEU A 60 -7.14 -7.67 3.59
C LEU A 60 -5.90 -7.39 4.44
N TYR A 61 -4.89 -6.78 3.84
CA TYR A 61 -3.62 -6.50 4.51
C TYR A 61 -3.01 -5.23 3.92
N VAL A 62 -2.52 -4.35 4.80
CA VAL A 62 -1.81 -3.13 4.41
C VAL A 62 -0.52 -3.05 5.20
N TYR A 63 0.58 -2.86 4.49
CA TYR A 63 1.91 -2.74 5.05
C TYR A 63 2.65 -1.56 4.47
N PHE A 64 3.37 -0.86 5.34
CA PHE A 64 4.20 0.28 5.00
C PHE A 64 5.63 -0.02 5.41
N SER A 65 6.57 0.16 4.48
CA SER A 65 8.00 0.09 4.76
C SER A 65 8.65 1.43 4.47
N ASP A 66 9.50 1.90 5.39
CA ASP A 66 10.34 3.07 5.14
C ASP A 66 11.43 2.74 4.10
N ALA A 67 11.76 3.71 3.27
CA ALA A 67 12.95 3.65 2.43
C ALA A 67 14.15 3.89 3.33
N ARG A 68 14.92 2.83 3.61
CA ARG A 68 16.18 2.92 4.37
C ARG A 68 17.28 3.57 3.55
#